data_AF-A0A3E5CDV8-F1
#
_entry.id   AF-A0A3E5CDV8-F1
#
_cell.length_a   1.000
_cell.length_b   1.000
_cell.length_c   1.000
_cell.angle_alpha   90.00
_cell.angle_beta   90.00
_cell.angle_gamma   90.00
#
_symmetry.space_group_name_H-M   'P 1'
#
loop_
_entity.id
_entity.type
_entity.pdbx_description
1 polymer ?
#
loop_
_entity_poly.entity_id
_entity_poly.type
_entity_poly.pdbx_seq_one_letter_code
_entity_poly.pdbx_strand_id
1 'polypeptide(L)'
;MIAFIAVIVISFTTYNVYKAQKKKMHLSALAIANVEALASYELPEVVITCGAEGGQCWAISGDCSVAWMLRYDDCAFTGYMRDSCHTPCD
;
A
#
# COMPACT_ATOMS: atom_id res chain seq x y z
N MET A 1 40.83 -41.60 15.40
CA MET A 1 39.42 -41.52 15.87
C MET A 1 38.84 -40.10 15.76
N ILE A 2 39.54 -39.07 16.26
CA ILE A 2 39.08 -37.66 16.22
C ILE A 2 38.84 -37.13 14.80
N ALA A 3 39.72 -37.44 13.84
CA ALA A 3 39.57 -37.01 12.44
C ALA A 3 38.30 -37.55 11.76
N PHE A 4 37.91 -38.79 12.05
CA PHE A 4 36.68 -39.39 11.51
C PHE A 4 35.43 -38.72 12.08
N ILE A 5 35.44 -38.40 13.39
CA ILE A 5 34.34 -37.69 14.04
C ILE A 5 34.19 -36.28 13.45
N ALA A 6 35.29 -35.58 13.19
CA ALA A 6 35.27 -34.26 12.58
C ALA A 6 34.63 -34.26 11.18
N VAL A 7 34.97 -35.23 10.32
CA VAL A 7 34.39 -35.37 8.98
C VAL A 7 32.88 -35.64 9.03
N ILE A 8 32.45 -36.45 10.00
CA ILE A 8 31.03 -36.74 10.22
C ILE A 8 30.28 -35.46 10.64
N VAL A 9 30.79 -34.72 11.62
CA VAL A 9 30.15 -33.47 12.08
C VAL A 9 30.10 -32.41 10.97
N ILE A 10 31.17 -32.25 10.18
CA ILE A 10 31.22 -31.30 9.06
C ILE A 10 30.21 -31.68 7.96
N SER A 11 30.09 -32.96 7.61
CA SER A 11 29.14 -33.41 6.58
C SER A 11 27.69 -33.22 7.02
N PHE A 12 27.35 -33.54 8.28
CA PHE A 12 26.01 -33.32 8.82
C PHE A 12 25.64 -31.84 8.93
N THR A 13 26.55 -30.99 9.41
CA THR A 13 26.29 -29.55 9.52
C THR A 13 26.14 -28.90 8.15
N THR A 14 27.02 -29.24 7.20
CA THR A 14 26.96 -28.71 5.82
C THR A 14 25.67 -29.13 5.11
N TYR A 15 25.24 -30.38 5.25
CA TYR A 15 24.00 -30.87 4.64
C TYR A 15 22.76 -30.18 5.21
N ASN A 16 22.69 -30.01 6.53
CA ASN A 16 21.57 -29.33 7.18
C ASN A 16 21.53 -27.83 6.86
N VAL A 17 22.69 -27.16 6.80
CA VAL A 17 22.80 -25.75 6.39
C VAL A 17 22.39 -25.59 4.92
N TYR A 18 22.85 -26.45 4.02
CA TYR A 18 22.47 -26.43 2.60
C TYR A 18 20.95 -26.58 2.41
N LYS A 19 20.33 -27.51 3.15
CA LYS A 19 18.87 -27.69 3.14
C LYS A 19 18.13 -26.48 3.71
N ALA A 20 18.65 -25.87 4.79
CA ALA A 20 18.08 -24.66 5.37
C ALA A 20 18.19 -23.45 4.41
N GLN A 21 19.30 -23.30 3.69
CA GLN A 21 19.48 -22.26 2.67
C GLN A 21 18.52 -22.44 1.50
N LYS A 22 18.35 -23.67 0.98
CA LYS A 22 17.33 -23.96 -0.06
C LYS A 22 15.91 -23.64 0.41
N LYS A 23 15.58 -23.95 1.67
CA LYS A 23 14.26 -23.64 2.23
C LYS A 23 14.04 -22.13 2.36
N LYS A 24 15.07 -21.36 2.75
CA LYS A 24 15.04 -19.89 2.80
C LYS A 24 14.88 -19.27 1.41
N MET A 25 15.59 -19.76 0.40
CA MET A 25 15.45 -19.29 -0.99
C MET A 25 14.02 -19.49 -1.54
N HIS A 26 13.38 -20.61 -1.21
CA HIS A 26 11.98 -20.85 -1.59
C HIS A 26 11.01 -19.87 -0.91
N LEU A 27 11.27 -19.47 0.33
CA LEU A 27 10.46 -18.46 1.04
C LEU A 27 10.72 -17.06 0.48
N SER A 28 11.95 -16.74 0.08
CA SER A 28 12.29 -15.47 -0.59
C SER A 28 11.60 -15.33 -1.95
N ALA A 29 11.48 -16.41 -2.73
CA ALA A 29 10.76 -16.38 -4.01
C ALA A 29 9.26 -16.11 -3.83
N LEU A 30 8.64 -16.68 -2.78
CA LEU A 30 7.22 -16.42 -2.46
C LEU A 30 7.00 -15.00 -1.93
N ALA A 31 7.93 -14.49 -1.10
CA ALA A 31 7.90 -13.11 -0.62
C ALA A 31 8.13 -12.11 -1.77
N ILE A 32 9.03 -12.41 -2.72
CA ILE A 32 9.28 -11.58 -3.91
C ILE A 32 8.10 -11.60 -4.87
N ALA A 33 7.43 -12.74 -5.09
CA ALA A 33 6.24 -12.79 -5.93
C ALA A 33 5.10 -11.92 -5.39
N ASN A 34 4.95 -11.84 -4.06
CA ASN A 34 3.96 -10.95 -3.44
C ASN A 34 4.39 -9.48 -3.51
N VAL A 35 5.69 -9.18 -3.45
CA VAL A 35 6.23 -7.82 -3.62
C VAL A 35 6.13 -7.36 -5.08
N GLU A 36 6.40 -8.23 -6.06
CA GLU A 36 6.17 -7.95 -7.49
C GLU A 36 4.68 -7.86 -7.80
N ALA A 37 3.82 -8.68 -7.19
CA ALA A 37 2.37 -8.53 -7.31
C ALA A 37 1.85 -7.23 -6.67
N LEU A 38 2.56 -6.67 -5.69
CA LEU A 38 2.22 -5.38 -5.07
C LEU A 38 2.84 -4.18 -5.83
N ALA A 39 3.98 -4.36 -6.47
CA ALA A 39 4.69 -3.33 -7.25
C ALA A 39 4.32 -3.32 -8.74
N SER A 40 3.70 -4.38 -9.27
CA SER A 40 3.12 -4.43 -10.61
C SER A 40 1.76 -3.73 -10.69
N TYR A 41 1.13 -3.50 -9.54
CA TYR A 41 0.31 -2.32 -9.39
C TYR A 41 1.26 -1.15 -9.10
N GLU A 42 1.94 -0.66 -10.15
CA GLU A 42 2.03 0.79 -10.23
C GLU A 42 0.61 1.26 -9.97
N LEU A 43 0.36 1.83 -8.79
CA LEU A 43 -0.94 2.42 -8.53
C LEU A 43 -1.17 3.27 -9.77
N PRO A 44 -2.24 3.01 -10.56
CA PRO A 44 -2.53 3.89 -11.67
C PRO A 44 -2.49 5.26 -11.03
N GLU A 45 -1.61 6.14 -11.53
CA GLU A 45 -1.59 7.52 -11.09
C GLU A 45 -3.04 7.94 -11.24
N VAL A 46 -3.76 7.97 -10.11
CA VAL A 46 -5.20 8.15 -10.15
C VAL A 46 -5.27 9.59 -10.56
N VAL A 47 -5.42 9.83 -11.86
CA VAL A 47 -5.60 11.15 -12.41
C VAL A 47 -6.97 11.56 -11.92
N ILE A 48 -6.99 12.11 -10.72
CA ILE A 48 -8.17 12.68 -10.12
C ILE A 48 -8.52 13.86 -11.01
N THR A 49 -9.52 13.64 -11.85
CA THR A 49 -9.99 14.67 -12.77
C THR A 49 -10.77 15.67 -11.93
N CYS A 50 -10.08 16.75 -11.56
CA CYS A 50 -10.67 17.86 -10.82
C CYS A 50 -11.85 18.44 -11.60
N GLY A 51 -12.97 18.69 -10.92
CA GLY A 51 -14.12 19.41 -11.49
C GLY A 51 -15.11 18.57 -12.30
N ALA A 52 -15.00 17.23 -12.27
CA ALA A 52 -16.00 16.34 -12.87
C ALA A 52 -17.29 16.24 -12.03
N GLU A 53 -17.17 16.07 -10.71
CA GLU A 53 -18.27 16.06 -9.72
C GLU A 53 -17.77 16.62 -8.37
N GLY A 54 -18.69 17.00 -7.48
CA GLY A 54 -18.36 17.51 -6.14
C GLY A 54 -17.62 16.47 -5.29
N GLY A 55 -16.50 16.86 -4.66
CA GLY A 55 -15.67 15.93 -3.88
C GLY A 55 -14.19 16.29 -3.93
N GLN A 56 -13.49 15.75 -4.92
CA GLN A 56 -12.04 15.92 -5.09
C GLN A 56 -11.70 17.24 -5.78
N CYS A 57 -10.67 17.92 -5.28
CA CYS A 57 -10.24 19.26 -5.69
C CYS A 57 -11.22 20.38 -5.30
N TRP A 58 -12.01 20.14 -4.25
CA TRP A 58 -12.89 21.12 -3.62
C TRP A 58 -12.45 21.36 -2.18
N ALA A 59 -12.54 22.59 -1.70
CA ALA A 59 -12.25 22.95 -0.32
C ALA A 59 -13.45 23.64 0.32
N ILE A 60 -13.52 23.60 1.64
CA ILE A 60 -14.55 24.29 2.41
C ILE A 60 -14.42 25.79 2.17
N SER A 61 -15.48 26.41 1.67
CA SER A 61 -15.56 27.84 1.37
C SER A 61 -16.48 28.59 2.34
N GLY A 62 -17.37 27.89 3.05
CA GLY A 62 -18.34 28.50 3.95
C GLY A 62 -19.25 27.46 4.56
N ASP A 63 -20.42 27.91 5.03
CA ASP A 63 -21.50 27.06 5.50
C ASP A 63 -22.74 27.22 4.61
N CYS A 64 -23.42 26.11 4.38
CA CYS A 64 -24.71 26.05 3.72
C CYS A 64 -25.75 25.42 4.66
N SER A 65 -27.00 25.84 4.54
CA SER A 65 -28.09 25.36 5.40
C SER A 65 -29.20 24.78 4.53
N VAL A 66 -29.37 23.46 4.60
CA VAL A 66 -30.44 22.75 3.87
C VAL A 66 -31.77 22.72 4.64
N ALA A 67 -31.72 22.99 5.96
CA ALA A 67 -32.88 23.18 6.82
C ALA A 67 -32.50 24.02 8.05
N TRP A 68 -33.50 24.52 8.80
CA TRP A 68 -33.33 25.42 9.95
C TRP A 68 -32.25 24.98 10.96
N MET A 69 -32.05 23.67 11.13
CA MET A 69 -31.07 23.10 12.06
C MET A 69 -30.00 22.23 11.38
N LEU A 70 -30.00 22.11 10.06
CA LEU A 70 -29.01 21.34 9.32
C LEU A 70 -28.08 22.29 8.58
N ARG A 71 -26.88 22.45 9.14
CA ARG A 71 -25.76 23.14 8.52
C ARG A 71 -24.74 22.12 8.02
N TYR A 72 -24.30 22.31 6.79
CA TYR A 72 -23.22 21.57 6.15
C TYR A 72 -22.15 22.57 5.69
N ASP A 73 -20.96 22.07 5.44
CA ASP A 73 -19.90 22.87 4.84
C ASP A 73 -20.22 23.10 3.37
N ASP A 74 -20.09 24.34 2.90
CA ASP A 74 -20.19 24.68 1.49
C ASP A 74 -18.83 24.47 0.83
N CYS A 75 -18.81 23.88 -0.36
CA CYS A 75 -17.58 23.51 -1.06
C CYS A 75 -17.35 24.42 -2.26
N ALA A 76 -16.14 24.94 -2.43
CA ALA A 76 -15.71 25.64 -3.65
C ALA A 76 -14.56 24.92 -4.34
N PHE A 77 -14.57 24.98 -5.67
CA PHE A 77 -13.55 24.35 -6.50
C PHE A 77 -12.20 25.07 -6.32
N THR A 78 -11.16 24.31 -5.99
CA THR A 78 -9.79 24.83 -5.82
C THR A 78 -8.82 24.29 -6.88
N GLY A 79 -9.10 23.13 -7.45
CA GLY A 79 -8.23 22.48 -8.46
C GLY A 79 -7.00 21.78 -7.88
N TYR A 80 -6.82 21.74 -6.55
CA TYR A 80 -5.72 21.02 -5.92
C TYR A 80 -6.14 19.61 -5.54
N MET A 81 -5.42 18.60 -6.03
CA MET A 81 -5.70 17.17 -5.73
C MET A 81 -5.57 16.80 -4.24
N ARG A 82 -4.98 17.67 -3.42
CA ARG A 82 -4.90 17.46 -1.96
C ARG A 82 -6.18 17.89 -1.23
N ASP A 83 -7.01 18.69 -1.89
CA ASP A 83 -8.22 19.26 -1.31
C ASP A 83 -9.38 18.31 -1.61
N SER A 84 -10.20 18.03 -0.61
CA SER A 84 -11.42 17.24 -0.77
C SER A 84 -12.54 17.79 0.11
N CYS A 85 -13.70 18.04 -0.49
CA CYS A 85 -14.88 18.56 0.17
C CYS A 85 -16.12 18.00 -0.53
N HIS A 86 -17.02 17.41 0.25
CA HIS A 86 -18.29 16.89 -0.25
C HIS A 86 -19.41 17.54 0.53
N THR A 87 -20.41 18.06 -0.18
CA THR A 87 -21.54 18.75 0.42
C THR A 87 -22.84 18.30 -0.22
N PRO A 88 -23.94 18.16 0.55
CA PRO A 88 -25.28 17.93 0.01
C PRO A 88 -25.94 19.24 -0.47
N CYS A 89 -25.20 20.35 -0.46
CA CYS A 89 -25.67 21.67 -0.86
C CYS A 89 -25.50 21.85 -2.37
N ASP A 90 -26.40 21.22 -3.12
CA ASP A 90 -26.58 21.39 -4.57
C ASP A 90 -27.96 22.01 -4.86
#